data_AF-A0A0B6RMR4-F1
#
_entry.id   AF-A0A0B6RMR4-F1
#
_cell.length_a   1.000
_cell.length_b   1.000
_cell.length_c   1.000
_cell.angle_alpha   90.00
_cell.angle_beta   90.00
_cell.angle_gamma   90.00
#
_symmetry.space_group_name_H-M   'P 1'
#
loop_
_entity.id
_entity.type
_entity.pdbx_description
1 polymer ?
#
loop_
_entity_poly.entity_id
_entity_poly.type
_entity_poly.pdbx_seq_one_letter_code
_entity_poly.pdbx_strand_id
1 'polypeptide(L)'
;MRIPMRPTNRRARREPRERRGWRGFTLIELLMVLAIVALMLTLALPQYFHSIDASKEKILAENLHATRDAIDKFYGDLGRYPESLDELVDKHYLRTLPFDPVTDSATTWHLIAPEEQFPGKVYDLKSGAEGTTLDGRPFDAL
;
A
#
# COMPACT_ATOMS: atom_id res chain seq x y z
N MET A 1 27.59 2.56 101.14
CA MET A 1 26.19 2.82 100.76
C MET A 1 26.04 2.50 99.28
N ARG A 2 25.33 1.42 98.92
CA ARG A 2 25.13 0.93 97.54
C ARG A 2 23.96 1.70 96.89
N ILE A 3 24.13 2.16 95.65
CA ILE A 3 23.03 2.71 94.83
C ILE A 3 22.98 1.93 93.50
N PRO A 4 21.79 1.48 93.05
CA PRO A 4 21.63 0.48 91.99
C PRO A 4 21.76 1.02 90.55
N MET A 5 22.18 0.13 89.64
CA MET A 5 22.08 0.29 88.19
C MET A 5 20.61 0.39 87.76
N ARG A 6 20.29 1.36 86.90
CA ARG A 6 18.98 1.45 86.22
C ARG A 6 19.03 0.69 84.89
N PRO A 7 17.98 -0.08 84.54
CA PRO A 7 17.95 -0.83 83.29
C PRO A 7 17.78 0.06 82.06
N THR A 8 18.39 -0.42 80.98
CA THR A 8 18.41 0.12 79.62
C THR A 8 17.01 0.05 78.98
N ASN A 9 16.49 1.18 78.50
CA ASN A 9 15.31 1.19 77.63
C ASN A 9 15.71 1.61 76.20
N ARG A 10 16.11 0.62 75.40
CA ARG A 10 16.35 0.74 73.97
C ARG A 10 14.99 0.86 73.27
N ARG A 11 14.47 2.08 73.15
CA ARG A 11 13.29 2.35 72.32
C ARG A 11 13.67 2.08 70.87
N ALA A 12 13.19 0.97 70.33
CA ALA A 12 13.23 0.69 68.90
C ALA A 12 12.49 1.81 68.18
N ARG A 13 13.25 2.70 67.54
CA ARG A 13 12.74 3.73 66.65
C ARG A 13 12.15 3.00 65.44
N ARG A 14 10.83 2.81 65.43
CA ARG A 14 10.13 2.29 64.25
C ARG A 14 10.21 3.39 63.19
N GLU A 15 11.05 3.19 62.18
CA GLU A 15 11.05 4.06 61.01
C GLU A 15 9.71 3.90 60.27
N PRO A 16 9.04 4.99 59.89
CA PRO A 16 7.83 4.90 59.10
C PRO A 16 8.20 4.37 57.72
N ARG A 17 7.74 3.15 57.39
CA ARG A 17 7.74 2.66 56.01
C ARG A 17 6.90 3.63 55.19
N GLU A 18 7.56 4.46 54.37
CA GLU A 18 6.90 5.22 53.31
C GLU A 18 6.17 4.22 52.42
N ARG A 19 4.85 4.13 52.60
CA ARG A 19 3.99 3.41 51.68
C ARG A 19 4.03 4.21 50.38
N ARG A 20 4.81 3.75 49.41
CA ARG A 20 4.69 4.20 48.02
C ARG A 20 3.27 3.89 47.60
N GLY A 21 2.39 4.89 47.70
CA GLY A 21 1.01 4.77 47.27
C GLY A 21 1.00 4.41 45.80
N TRP A 22 0.45 3.24 45.49
CA TRP A 22 0.17 2.89 44.10
C TRP A 22 -0.89 3.89 43.63
N ARG A 23 -0.46 4.84 42.79
CA ARG A 23 -1.38 5.75 42.12
C ARG A 23 -2.16 4.91 41.12
N GLY A 24 -3.44 4.66 41.40
CA GLY A 24 -4.33 3.96 40.49
C GLY A 24 -4.66 4.84 39.28
N PHE A 25 -4.95 4.19 38.16
CA PHE A 25 -5.46 4.84 36.95
C PHE A 25 -6.78 5.56 37.26
N THR A 26 -6.90 6.78 36.76
CA THR A 26 -8.15 7.54 36.82
C THR A 26 -9.03 7.25 35.60
N LEU A 27 -10.34 7.38 35.76
CA LEU A 27 -11.28 7.20 34.65
C LEU A 27 -11.03 8.25 33.53
N ILE A 28 -10.62 9.45 33.91
CA ILE A 28 -10.29 10.52 32.97
C ILE A 28 -9.05 10.21 32.12
N GLU A 29 -8.03 9.53 32.66
CA GLU A 29 -6.87 9.09 31.87
C GLU A 29 -7.27 8.09 30.79
N LEU A 30 -8.12 7.12 31.10
CA LEU A 30 -8.60 6.17 30.10
C LEU A 30 -9.47 6.87 29.02
N LEU A 31 -10.33 7.80 29.43
CA LEU A 31 -11.13 8.59 28.48
C LEU A 31 -10.26 9.44 27.55
N MET A 32 -9.20 10.06 28.07
CA MET A 32 -8.26 10.84 27.25
C MET A 32 -7.53 9.97 26.24
N VAL A 33 -7.09 8.77 26.65
CA VAL A 33 -6.42 7.82 25.73
C VAL A 33 -7.38 7.39 24.61
N LEU A 34 -8.61 7.00 24.95
CA LEU A 34 -9.61 6.62 23.95
C LEU A 34 -9.96 7.79 23.02
N ALA A 35 -10.02 9.01 23.53
CA ALA A 35 -10.24 10.21 22.73
C ALA A 35 -9.10 10.45 21.73
N ILE A 36 -7.84 10.30 22.16
CA ILE A 36 -6.67 10.43 21.27
C ILE A 36 -6.65 9.31 20.22
N VAL A 37 -6.92 8.06 20.61
CA VAL A 37 -6.99 6.93 19.67
C VAL A 37 -8.10 7.15 18.63
N ALA A 38 -9.29 7.58 19.04
CA ALA A 38 -10.38 7.90 18.13
C ALA A 38 -10.00 9.01 17.14
N LEU A 39 -9.35 10.09 17.61
CA LEU A 39 -8.86 11.18 16.78
C LEU A 39 -7.80 10.71 15.77
N MET A 40 -6.86 9.87 16.21
CA MET A 40 -5.82 9.33 15.34
C MET A 40 -6.41 8.46 14.23
N LEU A 41 -7.41 7.63 14.53
CA LEU A 41 -8.08 6.79 13.53
C LEU A 41 -8.78 7.63 12.45
N THR A 42 -9.36 8.79 12.80
CA THR A 42 -9.97 9.70 11.83
C THR A 42 -8.97 10.27 10.83
N LEU A 43 -7.74 10.57 11.25
CA LEU A 43 -6.73 11.21 10.40
C LEU A 43 -5.82 10.22 9.65
N ALA A 44 -5.62 9.01 10.18
CA ALA A 44 -4.66 8.05 9.63
C ALA A 44 -5.15 7.32 8.36
N LEU A 45 -6.47 7.10 8.23
CA LEU A 45 -7.04 6.32 7.12
C LEU A 45 -6.87 6.94 5.72
N PRO A 46 -7.16 8.25 5.47
CA PRO A 46 -7.15 8.79 4.11
C PRO A 46 -5.77 8.79 3.45
N GLN A 47 -4.69 8.90 4.22
CA GLN A 47 -3.33 8.96 3.67
C GLN A 47 -2.84 7.61 3.11
N TYR A 48 -3.33 6.49 3.63
CA TYR A 48 -2.91 5.16 3.21
C TYR A 48 -3.42 4.80 1.80
N PHE A 49 -4.66 5.16 1.48
CA PHE A 49 -5.28 4.84 0.18
C PHE A 49 -4.60 5.58 -0.98
N HIS A 50 -4.24 6.86 -0.79
CA HIS A 50 -3.60 7.66 -1.83
C HIS A 50 -2.27 7.09 -2.31
N SER A 51 -1.45 6.55 -1.39
CA SER A 51 -0.16 5.93 -1.74
C SER A 51 -0.33 4.63 -2.52
N ILE A 52 -1.39 3.86 -2.22
CA ILE A 52 -1.68 2.62 -2.93
C ILE A 52 -2.15 2.93 -4.33
N ASP A 53 -3.10 3.85 -4.48
CA ASP A 53 -3.64 4.22 -5.79
C ASP A 53 -2.53 4.76 -6.69
N ALA A 54 -1.71 5.69 -6.21
CA ALA A 54 -0.55 6.20 -6.97
C ALA A 54 0.43 5.09 -7.39
N SER A 55 0.62 4.07 -6.54
CA SER A 55 1.49 2.93 -6.87
C SER A 55 0.88 2.05 -7.95
N LYS A 56 -0.44 1.80 -7.88
CA LYS A 56 -1.18 1.06 -8.91
C LYS A 56 -1.12 1.78 -10.25
N GLU A 57 -1.33 3.09 -10.28
CA GLU A 57 -1.26 3.90 -11.50
C GLU A 57 0.12 3.84 -12.16
N LYS A 58 1.18 3.94 -11.36
CA LYS A 58 2.55 3.85 -11.86
C LYS A 58 2.84 2.46 -12.47
N ILE A 59 2.44 1.39 -11.78
CA ILE A 59 2.60 0.02 -12.28
C ILE A 59 1.80 -0.18 -13.56
N LEU A 60 0.57 0.35 -13.62
CA LEU A 60 -0.25 0.29 -14.82
C LEU A 60 0.42 0.97 -16.02
N ALA A 61 0.92 2.19 -15.83
CA ALA A 61 1.62 2.94 -16.87
C ALA A 61 2.88 2.21 -17.36
N GLU A 62 3.66 1.63 -16.44
CA GLU A 62 4.86 0.85 -16.78
C GLU A 62 4.51 -0.42 -17.56
N ASN A 63 3.47 -1.14 -17.16
CA ASN A 63 2.99 -2.34 -17.85
C ASN A 63 2.47 -2.02 -19.25
N LEU A 64 1.72 -0.94 -19.42
CA LEU A 64 1.25 -0.47 -20.73
C LEU A 64 2.43 -0.11 -21.63
N HIS A 65 3.39 0.67 -21.12
CA HIS A 65 4.57 1.05 -21.88
C HIS A 65 5.41 -0.15 -22.32
N ALA A 66 5.73 -1.06 -21.38
CA ALA A 66 6.52 -2.26 -21.68
C ALA A 66 5.82 -3.18 -22.69
N THR A 67 4.49 -3.25 -22.66
CA THR A 67 3.71 -4.08 -23.60
C THR A 67 3.64 -3.44 -24.98
N ARG A 68 3.43 -2.13 -25.08
CA ARG A 68 3.49 -1.39 -26.34
C ARG A 68 4.86 -1.50 -27.00
N ASP A 69 5.93 -1.36 -26.23
CA ASP A 69 7.30 -1.57 -26.71
C ASP A 69 7.52 -3.00 -27.26
N ALA A 70 6.88 -4.00 -26.65
CA ALA A 70 6.94 -5.38 -27.14
C ALA A 70 6.16 -5.57 -28.45
N ILE A 71 5.01 -4.91 -28.60
CA ILE A 71 4.22 -4.90 -29.85
C ILE A 71 5.02 -4.24 -30.97
N ASP A 72 5.64 -3.08 -30.70
CA ASP A 72 6.44 -2.35 -31.69
C ASP A 72 7.65 -3.16 -32.15
N LYS A 73 8.32 -3.84 -31.21
CA LYS A 73 9.42 -4.78 -31.54
C LYS A 73 8.94 -5.94 -32.39
N PHE A 74 7.80 -6.53 -32.05
CA PHE A 74 7.21 -7.62 -32.82
C PHE A 74 6.93 -7.18 -34.27
N TYR A 75 6.37 -5.98 -34.45
CA TYR A 75 6.16 -5.40 -35.77
C TYR A 75 7.49 -5.15 -36.50
N GLY A 76 8.50 -4.61 -35.82
CA GLY A 76 9.83 -4.38 -36.39
C GLY A 76 10.52 -5.66 -36.89
N ASP A 77 10.33 -6.77 -36.20
CA ASP A 77 10.97 -8.05 -36.52
C ASP A 77 10.20 -8.88 -37.56
N LEU A 78 8.86 -8.85 -37.52
CA LEU A 78 8.00 -9.72 -38.35
C LEU A 78 7.23 -8.98 -39.45
N GLY A 79 7.25 -7.64 -39.46
CA GLY A 79 6.53 -6.82 -40.43
C GLY A 79 5.01 -6.84 -40.29
N ARG A 80 4.48 -7.37 -39.19
CA ARG A 80 3.05 -7.41 -38.86
C ARG A 80 2.82 -7.25 -37.37
N TYR A 81 1.65 -6.77 -36.98
CA TYR A 81 1.22 -6.75 -35.59
C TYR A 81 0.82 -8.16 -35.12
N PRO A 82 0.88 -8.43 -33.81
CA PRO A 82 0.44 -9.70 -33.25
C PRO A 82 -1.08 -9.90 -33.43
N GLU A 83 -1.50 -11.16 -33.52
CA GLU A 83 -2.93 -11.55 -33.61
C GLU A 83 -3.63 -11.49 -32.25
N SER A 84 -2.87 -11.67 -31.16
CA SER A 84 -3.31 -11.57 -29.77
C SER A 84 -2.13 -11.25 -28.86
N LEU A 85 -2.38 -10.84 -27.61
CA LEU A 85 -1.31 -10.64 -26.63
C LEU A 85 -0.58 -11.94 -26.27
N ASP A 86 -1.27 -13.08 -26.31
CA ASP A 86 -0.65 -14.39 -26.05
C ASP A 86 0.48 -14.71 -27.05
N GLU A 87 0.36 -14.23 -28.29
CA GLU A 87 1.41 -14.40 -29.29
C GLU A 87 2.74 -13.74 -28.87
N LEU A 88 2.68 -12.62 -28.13
CA LEU A 88 3.88 -11.98 -27.59
C LEU A 88 4.57 -12.84 -26.54
N VAL A 89 3.81 -13.64 -25.78
CA VAL A 89 4.35 -14.58 -24.78
C VAL A 89 4.95 -15.80 -25.49
N ASP A 90 4.21 -16.40 -26.42
CA ASP A 90 4.66 -17.56 -27.18
C ASP A 90 5.95 -17.29 -27.97
N LYS A 91 6.06 -16.09 -28.54
CA LYS A 91 7.24 -15.62 -29.27
C LYS A 91 8.31 -14.98 -28.38
N HIS A 92 8.14 -15.03 -27.05
CA HIS A 92 9.12 -14.58 -26.06
C HIS A 92 9.45 -13.08 -26.10
N TYR A 93 8.56 -12.24 -26.65
CA TYR A 93 8.65 -10.78 -26.51
C TYR A 93 8.22 -10.34 -25.11
N LEU A 94 7.27 -11.08 -24.52
CA LEU A 94 6.86 -10.96 -23.12
C LEU A 94 7.14 -12.27 -22.38
N ARG A 95 7.47 -12.18 -21.09
CA ARG A 95 7.61 -13.38 -20.23
C ARG A 95 6.26 -13.92 -19.78
N THR A 96 5.31 -13.02 -19.60
CA THR A 96 3.94 -13.29 -19.17
C THR A 96 3.09 -12.09 -19.58
N LEU A 97 1.77 -12.27 -19.65
CA LEU A 97 0.85 -11.17 -19.86
C LEU A 97 0.93 -10.16 -18.70
N PRO A 98 0.86 -8.85 -18.99
CA PRO A 98 0.85 -7.80 -17.97
C PRO A 98 -0.43 -7.87 -17.13
N PHE A 99 -0.29 -7.52 -15.85
CA PHE A 99 -1.40 -7.41 -14.90
C PHE A 99 -1.85 -5.96 -14.77
N ASP A 100 -3.16 -5.71 -14.77
CA ASP A 100 -3.74 -4.40 -14.50
C ASP A 100 -4.09 -4.30 -12.99
N PRO A 101 -3.34 -3.49 -12.21
CA PRO A 101 -3.55 -3.35 -10.78
C PRO A 101 -4.76 -2.50 -10.38
N VAL A 102 -5.37 -1.79 -11.34
CA VAL A 102 -6.57 -0.97 -11.13
C VAL A 102 -7.82 -1.82 -11.27
N THR A 103 -7.87 -2.68 -12.29
CA THR A 103 -8.97 -3.66 -12.48
C THR A 103 -8.76 -4.99 -11.76
N ASP A 104 -7.58 -5.20 -11.16
CA ASP A 104 -7.18 -6.45 -10.49
C ASP A 104 -7.24 -7.67 -11.43
N SER A 105 -6.87 -7.48 -12.70
CA SER A 105 -7.07 -8.46 -13.77
C SER A 105 -5.95 -8.43 -14.81
N ALA A 106 -5.65 -9.58 -15.43
CA ALA A 106 -4.72 -9.67 -16.56
C ALA A 106 -5.44 -9.75 -17.93
N THR A 107 -6.78 -9.78 -17.95
CA THR A 107 -7.56 -10.06 -19.16
C THR A 107 -8.49 -8.91 -19.57
N THR A 108 -8.66 -7.88 -18.73
CA THR A 108 -9.60 -6.78 -18.95
C THR A 108 -8.98 -5.68 -19.82
N TRP A 109 -8.14 -6.04 -20.78
CA TRP A 109 -7.47 -5.07 -21.63
C TRP A 109 -8.33 -4.73 -22.86
N HIS A 110 -8.35 -3.45 -23.23
CA HIS A 110 -8.93 -2.98 -24.48
C HIS A 110 -7.86 -2.97 -25.57
N LEU A 111 -7.98 -3.90 -26.52
CA LEU A 111 -7.10 -4.02 -27.67
C LEU A 111 -7.57 -3.10 -28.79
N ILE A 112 -6.64 -2.35 -29.38
CA ILE A 112 -6.89 -1.51 -30.54
C ILE A 112 -6.30 -2.21 -31.77
N ALA A 113 -7.13 -2.37 -32.80
CA ALA A 113 -6.70 -2.91 -34.08
C ALA A 113 -5.89 -1.87 -34.88
N PRO A 114 -4.88 -2.32 -35.64
CA PRO A 114 -4.17 -1.43 -36.56
C PRO A 114 -5.09 -0.90 -37.67
N GLU A 115 -4.68 0.18 -38.32
CA GLU A 115 -5.31 0.62 -39.57
C GLU A 115 -5.30 -0.51 -40.62
N GLU A 116 -6.31 -0.57 -41.48
CA GLU A 116 -6.52 -1.68 -42.45
C GLU A 116 -5.30 -1.99 -43.34
N GLN A 117 -4.41 -1.01 -43.53
CA GLN A 117 -3.18 -1.15 -44.31
C GLN A 117 -2.09 -1.99 -43.63
N PHE A 118 -2.16 -2.20 -42.32
CA PHE A 118 -1.17 -2.97 -41.58
C PHE A 118 -1.73 -4.35 -41.18
N PRO A 119 -0.99 -5.45 -41.45
CA PRO A 119 -1.42 -6.78 -41.06
C PRO A 119 -1.34 -6.99 -39.54
N GLY A 120 -2.27 -7.77 -38.99
CA GLY A 120 -2.36 -8.13 -37.57
C GLY A 120 -3.61 -7.57 -36.88
N LYS A 121 -3.73 -7.75 -35.57
CA LYS A 121 -4.94 -7.37 -34.81
C LYS A 121 -4.69 -6.51 -33.58
N VAL A 122 -3.47 -6.47 -33.05
CA VAL A 122 -3.17 -5.74 -31.83
C VAL A 122 -2.07 -4.71 -32.11
N TYR A 123 -2.50 -3.48 -32.35
CA TYR A 123 -1.64 -2.32 -32.52
C TYR A 123 -1.31 -1.66 -31.18
N ASP A 124 -2.33 -1.46 -30.35
CA ASP A 124 -2.19 -0.79 -29.06
C ASP A 124 -3.04 -1.50 -27.99
N LEU A 125 -2.67 -1.27 -26.74
CA LEU A 125 -3.25 -1.82 -25.53
C LEU A 125 -3.67 -0.69 -24.61
N LYS A 126 -4.89 -0.75 -24.08
CA LYS A 126 -5.41 0.19 -23.08
C LYS A 126 -5.98 -0.54 -21.88
N SER A 127 -5.87 0.08 -20.71
CA SER A 127 -6.53 -0.42 -19.49
C SER A 127 -8.05 -0.41 -19.65
N GLY A 128 -8.71 -1.45 -19.13
CA GLY A 128 -10.17 -1.48 -18.98
C GLY A 128 -10.66 -0.87 -17.68
N ALA A 129 -9.80 -0.18 -16.93
CA ALA A 129 -10.21 0.53 -15.73
C ALA A 129 -11.14 1.69 -16.07
N GLU A 130 -12.26 1.76 -15.36
CA GLU A 130 -13.15 2.92 -15.40
C GLU A 130 -12.61 4.05 -14.53
N GLY A 131 -12.83 5.29 -14.96
CA GLY A 131 -12.47 6.49 -14.20
C GLY A 131 -11.15 7.13 -14.64
N THR A 132 -10.54 7.88 -13.73
CA THR A 132 -9.37 8.71 -13.99
C THR A 132 -8.29 8.46 -12.95
N THR A 133 -7.04 8.64 -13.38
CA THR A 133 -5.87 8.77 -12.51
C THR A 133 -6.03 9.87 -11.47
N LEU A 134 -5.16 9.89 -10.46
CA LEU A 134 -5.05 10.95 -9.46
C LEU A 134 -4.85 12.35 -10.08
N ASP A 135 -4.24 12.41 -11.27
CA ASP A 135 -4.03 13.65 -12.03
C ASP A 135 -5.24 14.07 -12.89
N GLY A 136 -6.33 13.28 -12.89
CA GLY A 136 -7.54 13.53 -13.69
C GLY A 136 -7.48 13.05 -15.14
N ARG A 137 -6.42 12.33 -15.55
CA ARG A 137 -6.34 11.69 -16.87
C ARG A 137 -7.10 10.36 -16.87
N PRO A 138 -7.94 10.05 -17.88
CA PRO A 138 -8.58 8.75 -18.02
C PRO A 138 -7.58 7.59 -18.05
N PHE A 139 -7.94 6.43 -17.48
CA PHE A 139 -7.06 5.25 -17.49
C PHE A 139 -6.85 4.65 -18.88
N ASP A 140 -7.81 4.79 -19.78
CA ASP A 140 -7.70 4.37 -21.18
C ASP A 140 -6.80 5.29 -22.02
N ALA A 141 -6.40 6.45 -21.47
CA ALA A 141 -5.54 7.43 -22.11
C ALA A 141 -4.09 7.38 -21.59
N LEU A 142 -3.77 6.47 -20.66
CA LEU A 142 -2.41 6.18 -20.20
C LEU A 142 -1.58 5.48 -21.26
#